data_AF-A0AA38TLW7-F1
#
_entry.id   AF-A0AA38TLW7-F1
#
_cell.length_a   1.000
_cell.length_b   1.000
_cell.length_c   1.000
_cell.angle_alpha   90.00
_cell.angle_beta   90.00
_cell.angle_gamma   90.00
#
_symmetry.space_group_name_H-M   'P 1'
#
loop_
_entity.id
_entity.type
_entity.pdbx_description
1 polymer ?
#
loop_
_entity_poly.entity_id
_entity_poly.type
_entity_poly.pdbx_seq_one_letter_code
_entity_poly.pdbx_strand_id
1 'polypeptide(L)'
;MASIVKRLFIIATLLIIGIWSSQVTCRMLSDLSMSQKHEIWMVHYGRVYKDDAEKEMRFQIFKDNMEFIESFNGGGNHPYKLGVNAFADQTNEEFKAARNGYKFSSNKKVARTTPFRYENATAVPPSMDWRTKGAVTQVKDQGQCGSCWAFSTIAATEGITQLSTGKLISLSEQELVDCDRSGVDQGCDGGEMEDGFEFIIKNKGINSEAAYPYQAADGTCNTKEEAVYAAKISGYEKVPANSEKALLQAVANQPISVSIDASGLAFQFYSSGVFTGDCGTDLDHGVTAVGYGVSDDGMKYWLVKNSWGSSWGDGGYIMMQRDVSAKEGVSIKSSDTLNHHQLEPLSLDMFLVFINTLISLTLSHLPASAKVFDKATYAPGLLSLLNLKSSLAATFAISTSPCSLQELSNAAQTSELGFLGIAITNCNA
;
A
#
# COMPACT_ATOMS: atom_id res chain seq x y z
N MET A 1 33.06 -3.18 -33.56
CA MET A 1 33.89 -3.31 -32.34
C MET A 1 34.32 -1.94 -31.79
N ALA A 2 35.04 -1.09 -32.55
CA ALA A 2 35.52 0.22 -32.07
C ALA A 2 34.43 1.19 -31.57
N SER A 3 33.23 1.19 -32.17
CA SER A 3 32.09 2.02 -31.73
C SER A 3 31.54 1.60 -30.37
N ILE A 4 31.47 0.29 -30.10
CA ILE A 4 30.99 -0.27 -28.82
C ILE A 4 32.00 0.04 -27.70
N VAL A 5 33.30 -0.12 -27.99
CA VAL A 5 34.38 0.21 -27.05
C VAL A 5 34.37 1.69 -26.68
N LYS A 6 34.16 2.60 -27.66
CA LYS A 6 34.01 4.04 -27.39
C LYS A 6 32.80 4.36 -26.50
N ARG A 7 31.65 3.73 -26.74
CA ARG A 7 30.44 3.93 -25.92
C ARG A 7 30.63 3.43 -24.49
N LEU A 8 31.23 2.26 -24.31
CA LEU A 8 31.56 1.71 -22.98
C LEU A 8 32.56 2.59 -22.23
N PHE A 9 33.56 3.14 -22.93
CA PHE A 9 34.52 4.07 -22.33
C PHE A 9 33.84 5.37 -21.86
N ILE A 10 32.93 5.93 -22.67
CA ILE A 10 32.15 7.12 -22.30
C ILE A 10 31.28 6.85 -21.07
N ILE A 11 30.55 5.72 -21.04
CA ILE A 11 29.71 5.33 -19.89
C ILE A 11 30.57 5.16 -18.63
N ALA A 12 31.71 4.47 -18.74
CA ALA A 12 32.64 4.29 -17.63
C ALA A 12 33.18 5.64 -17.12
N THR A 13 33.57 6.56 -18.01
CA THR A 13 34.01 7.90 -17.60
C THR A 13 32.91 8.71 -16.92
N LEU A 14 31.66 8.63 -17.39
CA LEU A 14 30.53 9.31 -16.76
C LEU A 14 30.21 8.73 -15.37
N LEU A 15 30.29 7.41 -15.22
CA LEU A 15 30.14 6.75 -13.92
C LEU A 15 31.25 7.15 -12.95
N ILE A 16 32.51 7.20 -13.41
CA ILE A 16 33.64 7.67 -12.61
C ILE A 16 33.43 9.13 -12.20
N ILE A 17 33.08 10.03 -13.11
CA ILE A 17 32.82 11.44 -12.77
C ILE A 17 31.65 11.55 -11.77
N GLY A 18 30.59 10.76 -11.95
CA GLY A 18 29.47 10.68 -11.00
C GLY A 18 29.91 10.27 -9.60
N ILE A 19 30.72 9.20 -9.48
CA ILE A 19 31.27 8.73 -8.20
C ILE A 19 32.19 9.77 -7.56
N TRP A 20 33.03 10.45 -8.34
CA TRP A 20 33.89 11.51 -7.80
C TRP A 20 33.10 12.73 -7.33
N SER A 21 32.05 13.11 -8.06
CA SER A 21 31.17 14.22 -7.67
C SER A 21 30.37 13.93 -6.39
N SER A 22 29.90 12.69 -6.20
CA SER A 22 29.20 12.29 -4.96
C SER A 22 30.15 12.26 -3.77
N GLN A 23 31.39 11.79 -3.95
CA GLN A 23 32.40 11.78 -2.88
C GLN A 23 32.82 13.19 -2.45
N VAL A 24 33.03 14.12 -3.39
CA VAL A 24 33.38 15.51 -3.06
C VAL A 24 32.23 16.20 -2.32
N THR A 25 30.98 15.99 -2.76
CA THR A 25 29.80 16.58 -2.10
C THR A 25 29.63 16.04 -0.69
N CYS A 26 29.83 14.74 -0.49
CA CYS A 26 29.72 14.10 0.83
C CYS A 26 30.78 14.65 1.83
N ARG A 27 32.02 14.85 1.37
CA ARG A 27 33.08 15.47 2.19
C ARG A 27 32.82 16.94 2.53
N MET A 28 32.27 17.70 1.59
CA MET A 28 31.92 19.10 1.84
C MET A 28 30.80 19.22 2.88
N LEU A 29 29.81 18.31 2.87
CA LEU A 29 28.73 18.26 3.86
C LEU A 29 29.22 17.86 5.27
N SER A 30 30.24 16.99 5.37
CA SER A 30 30.81 16.61 6.66
C SER A 30 31.57 17.75 7.33
N ASP A 31 32.16 18.66 6.54
CA ASP A 31 32.99 19.77 7.05
C ASP A 31 32.18 21.03 7.42
N LEU A 32 30.86 21.04 7.15
CA LEU A 32 29.98 22.16 7.51
C LEU A 32 29.79 22.29 9.01
N SER A 33 29.72 23.53 9.50
CA SER A 33 29.25 23.78 10.87
C SER A 33 27.79 23.34 11.03
N MET A 34 27.38 23.01 12.25
CA MET A 34 25.97 22.66 12.52
C MET A 34 25.01 23.78 12.12
N SER A 35 25.40 25.04 12.27
CA SER A 35 24.61 26.18 11.80
C SER A 35 24.42 26.17 10.28
N GLN A 36 25.47 25.87 9.50
CA GLN A 36 25.35 25.75 8.04
C GLN A 36 24.47 24.56 7.63
N LYS A 37 24.59 23.42 8.32
CA LYS A 37 23.71 22.26 8.11
C LYS A 37 22.24 22.64 8.37
N HIS A 38 21.96 23.38 9.45
CA HIS A 38 20.61 23.86 9.76
C HIS A 38 20.06 24.83 8.70
N GLU A 39 20.84 25.79 8.22
CA GLU A 39 20.42 26.71 7.15
C GLU A 39 20.05 25.95 5.86
N ILE A 40 20.86 24.98 5.45
CA ILE A 40 20.56 24.14 4.27
C ILE A 40 19.29 23.32 4.51
N TRP A 41 19.17 22.71 5.69
CA TRP A 41 18.00 21.93 6.06
C TRP A 41 16.71 22.77 6.06
N MET A 42 16.76 23.98 6.61
CA MET A 42 15.62 24.90 6.60
C MET A 42 15.19 25.25 5.19
N VAL A 43 16.14 25.55 4.28
CA VAL A 43 15.83 25.82 2.87
C VAL A 43 15.20 24.59 2.20
N HIS A 44 15.73 23.40 2.48
CA HIS A 44 15.23 22.16 1.90
C HIS A 44 13.78 21.86 2.31
N TYR A 45 13.44 22.07 3.57
CA TYR A 45 12.09 21.83 4.11
C TYR A 45 11.19 23.06 4.18
N GLY A 46 11.62 24.20 3.61
CA GLY A 46 10.84 25.44 3.58
C GLY A 46 10.53 26.02 4.96
N ARG A 47 11.43 25.86 5.93
CA ARG A 47 11.24 26.28 7.32
C ARG A 47 11.36 27.80 7.46
N VAL A 48 10.35 28.41 8.07
CA VAL A 48 10.30 29.83 8.41
C VAL A 48 9.81 29.93 9.86
N TYR A 49 10.56 30.67 10.68
CA TYR A 49 10.23 30.88 12.09
C TYR A 49 9.73 32.31 12.30
N LYS A 50 8.97 32.50 13.38
CA LYS A 50 8.35 33.78 13.73
C LYS A 50 9.38 34.87 14.02
N ASP A 51 10.43 34.52 14.74
CA ASP A 51 11.47 35.44 15.20
C ASP A 51 12.81 34.71 15.44
N ASP A 52 13.87 35.48 15.68
CA ASP A 52 15.22 34.96 15.92
C ASP A 52 15.30 34.09 17.18
N ALA A 53 14.44 34.33 18.17
CA ALA A 53 14.42 33.55 19.41
C ALA A 53 13.85 32.14 19.15
N GLU A 54 12.77 32.02 18.37
CA GLU A 54 12.27 30.73 17.90
C GLU A 54 13.31 30.02 17.03
N LYS A 55 13.96 30.75 16.10
CA LYS A 55 15.00 30.18 15.24
C LYS A 55 16.16 29.59 16.04
N GLU A 56 16.63 30.29 17.07
CA GLU A 56 17.70 29.80 17.93
C GLU A 56 17.27 28.57 18.75
N MET A 57 16.06 28.57 19.31
CA MET A 57 15.51 27.41 19.99
C MET A 57 15.42 26.19 19.07
N ARG A 58 14.88 26.36 17.86
CA ARG A 58 14.76 25.31 16.83
C ARG A 58 16.12 24.82 16.36
N PHE A 59 17.11 25.71 16.28
CA PHE A 59 18.49 25.34 15.97
C PHE A 59 19.12 24.44 17.05
N GLN A 60 18.89 24.72 18.34
CA GLN A 60 19.39 23.85 19.42
C GLN A 60 18.75 22.45 19.35
N ILE A 61 17.43 22.37 19.13
CA ILE A 61 16.73 21.09 18.94
C ILE A 61 17.29 20.34 17.72
N PHE A 62 17.47 21.03 16.59
CA PHE A 62 18.09 20.47 15.39
C PHE A 62 19.47 19.89 15.68
N LYS A 63 20.31 20.63 16.42
CA LYS A 63 21.63 20.18 16.79
C LYS A 63 21.60 18.92 17.65
N ASP A 64 20.77 18.88 18.68
CA ASP A 64 20.64 17.72 19.57
C ASP A 64 20.17 16.47 18.80
N ASN A 65 19.19 16.64 17.91
CA ASN A 65 18.70 15.56 17.05
C ASN A 65 19.76 15.09 16.03
N MET A 66 20.53 16.01 15.45
CA MET A 66 21.66 15.68 14.57
C MET A 66 22.71 14.86 15.31
N GLU A 67 23.09 15.26 16.52
CA GLU A 67 24.06 14.54 17.35
C GLU A 67 23.56 13.13 17.69
N PHE A 68 22.27 12.98 18.00
CA PHE A 68 21.65 11.67 18.20
C PHE A 68 21.74 10.78 16.95
N ILE A 69 21.37 11.30 15.78
CA ILE A 69 21.41 10.57 14.50
C ILE A 69 22.85 10.16 14.15
N GLU A 70 23.82 11.09 14.26
CA GLU A 70 25.23 10.84 13.96
C GLU A 70 25.82 9.80 14.95
N SER A 71 25.50 9.91 16.24
CA SER A 71 25.91 8.95 17.27
C SER A 71 25.34 7.55 17.03
N PHE A 72 24.04 7.44 16.76
CA PHE A 72 23.38 6.16 16.45
C PHE A 72 24.02 5.49 15.23
N ASN A 73 24.21 6.24 14.14
CA ASN A 73 24.78 5.70 12.91
C ASN A 73 26.27 5.36 13.03
N GLY A 74 27.01 6.05 13.92
CA GLY A 74 28.43 5.79 14.21
C GLY A 74 28.68 4.64 15.20
N GLY A 75 27.67 4.28 16.01
CA GLY A 75 27.77 3.32 17.10
C GLY A 75 27.89 1.84 16.71
N GLY A 76 27.67 1.47 15.43
CA GLY A 76 27.87 0.10 14.97
C GLY A 76 27.01 -0.32 13.78
N ASN A 77 26.94 -1.63 13.58
CA ASN A 77 26.22 -2.25 12.46
C ASN A 77 24.76 -2.49 12.83
N HIS A 78 23.98 -1.40 12.91
CA HIS A 78 22.53 -1.47 13.07
C HIS A 78 21.86 -1.95 11.77
N PRO A 79 20.79 -2.77 11.86
CA PRO A 79 20.05 -3.25 10.69
C PRO A 79 19.20 -2.16 10.00
N TYR A 80 19.16 -0.97 10.60
CA TYR A 80 18.52 0.22 10.06
C TYR A 80 19.40 1.46 10.28
N LYS A 81 19.08 2.52 9.55
CA LYS A 81 19.74 3.83 9.65
C LYS A 81 18.74 4.90 10.01
N LEU A 82 19.24 5.86 10.79
CA LEU A 82 18.53 7.11 11.05
C LEU A 82 18.96 8.16 10.03
N GLY A 83 18.07 9.10 9.73
CA GLY A 83 18.32 10.18 8.80
C GLY A 83 17.64 11.47 9.21
N VAL A 84 18.28 12.57 8.85
CA VAL A 84 17.71 13.90 9.00
C VAL A 84 16.49 13.99 8.09
N ASN A 85 15.33 14.33 8.67
CA ASN A 85 14.09 14.48 7.94
C ASN A 85 13.42 15.82 8.30
N ALA A 86 12.17 16.01 7.86
CA ALA A 86 11.42 17.23 8.10
C ALA A 86 11.22 17.55 9.60
N PHE A 87 11.41 16.59 10.52
CA PHE A 87 11.12 16.75 11.95
C PHE A 87 12.36 17.03 12.80
N ALA A 88 13.49 17.35 12.17
CA ALA A 88 14.75 17.55 12.87
C ALA A 88 14.73 18.75 13.84
N ASP A 89 13.87 19.75 13.65
CA ASP A 89 13.70 20.90 14.56
C ASP A 89 12.64 20.69 15.66
N GLN A 90 12.10 19.48 15.81
CA GLN A 90 11.06 19.15 16.79
C GLN A 90 11.62 18.27 17.90
N THR A 91 11.19 18.52 19.15
CA THR A 91 11.43 17.55 20.23
C THR A 91 10.56 16.31 20.01
N ASN A 92 10.90 15.21 20.68
CA ASN A 92 10.11 14.00 20.58
C ASN A 92 8.69 14.18 21.13
N GLU A 93 8.53 15.00 22.18
CA GLU A 93 7.24 15.32 22.78
C GLU A 93 6.37 16.14 21.82
N GLU A 94 6.93 17.18 21.19
CA GLU A 94 6.22 17.96 20.16
C GLU A 94 5.79 17.08 18.99
N PHE A 95 6.71 16.21 18.52
CA PHE A 95 6.47 15.29 17.44
C PHE A 95 5.31 14.33 17.73
N LYS A 96 5.34 13.67 18.90
CA LYS A 96 4.28 12.75 19.33
C LYS A 96 2.94 13.48 19.47
N ALA A 97 2.92 14.62 20.15
CA ALA A 97 1.69 15.37 20.40
C ALA A 97 0.99 15.83 19.11
N ALA A 98 1.75 16.15 18.06
CA ALA A 98 1.19 16.66 16.81
C ALA A 98 0.76 15.55 15.82
N ARG A 99 1.32 14.34 15.92
CA ARG A 99 1.19 13.30 14.88
C ARG A 99 0.64 11.97 15.37
N ASN A 100 0.83 11.62 16.63
CA ASN A 100 0.30 10.39 17.18
C ASN A 100 -1.13 10.69 17.66
N GLY A 101 -2.10 9.99 17.08
CA GLY A 101 -3.52 10.24 17.31
C GLY A 101 -4.34 8.98 17.45
N TYR A 102 -3.71 7.80 17.56
CA TYR A 102 -4.47 6.59 17.82
C TYR A 102 -4.95 6.56 19.27
N LYS A 103 -6.23 6.29 19.46
CA LYS A 103 -6.85 6.15 20.79
C LYS A 103 -7.29 4.71 20.99
N PHE A 104 -6.57 3.98 21.84
CA PHE A 104 -6.97 2.62 22.20
C PHE A 104 -8.15 2.61 23.18
N SER A 105 -9.30 2.09 22.76
CA SER A 105 -10.44 1.86 23.65
C SER A 105 -10.50 0.40 24.13
N SER A 106 -10.23 0.20 25.42
CA SER A 106 -10.29 -1.12 26.06
C SER A 106 -11.73 -1.66 26.28
N ASN A 107 -12.76 -0.83 26.06
CA ASN A 107 -14.13 -1.09 26.49
C ASN A 107 -15.10 -1.51 25.38
N LYS A 108 -14.64 -1.69 24.13
CA LYS A 108 -15.53 -2.20 23.08
C LYS A 108 -15.75 -3.70 23.28
N LYS A 109 -17.02 -4.07 23.47
CA LYS A 109 -17.45 -5.47 23.44
C LYS A 109 -16.91 -6.09 22.16
N VAL A 110 -16.07 -7.11 22.30
CA VAL A 110 -15.66 -7.98 21.18
C VAL A 110 -16.93 -8.34 20.42
N ALA A 111 -17.10 -7.77 19.23
CA ALA A 111 -18.21 -8.15 18.36
C ALA A 111 -18.14 -9.67 18.18
N ARG A 112 -19.30 -10.34 18.23
CA ARG A 112 -19.44 -11.80 18.16
C ARG A 112 -18.34 -12.43 17.31
N THR A 113 -17.61 -13.37 17.90
CA THR A 113 -16.58 -14.21 17.27
C THR A 113 -17.11 -14.85 15.98
N THR A 114 -17.03 -14.13 14.87
CA THR A 114 -16.97 -14.72 13.55
C THR A 114 -15.60 -15.35 13.41
N PRO A 115 -15.49 -16.58 12.87
CA PRO A 115 -14.20 -17.17 12.57
C PRO A 115 -13.39 -16.20 11.72
N PHE A 116 -12.12 -15.98 12.07
CA PHE A 116 -11.22 -15.14 11.30
C PHE A 116 -11.12 -15.71 9.88
N ARG A 117 -11.54 -14.95 8.87
CA ARG A 117 -11.72 -15.49 7.51
C ARG A 117 -10.47 -16.10 6.87
N TYR A 118 -9.28 -15.68 7.30
CA TYR A 118 -8.00 -16.19 6.80
C TYR A 118 -7.35 -17.24 7.70
N GLU A 119 -8.05 -17.75 8.74
CA GLU A 119 -7.53 -18.76 9.66
C GLU A 119 -6.99 -19.99 8.94
N ASN A 120 -7.70 -20.42 7.88
CA ASN A 120 -7.35 -21.58 7.06
C ASN A 120 -6.47 -21.24 5.83
N ALA A 121 -5.98 -20.01 5.69
CA ALA A 121 -5.07 -19.66 4.61
C ALA A 121 -3.71 -20.35 4.83
N THR A 122 -3.45 -21.44 4.10
CA THR A 122 -2.23 -22.25 4.23
C THR A 122 -1.15 -21.89 3.22
N ALA A 123 -1.52 -21.31 2.07
CA ALA A 123 -0.61 -20.91 1.01
C ALA A 123 -0.36 -19.39 1.05
N VAL A 124 0.50 -18.97 1.99
CA VAL A 124 0.95 -17.58 2.09
C VAL A 124 2.29 -17.44 1.35
N PRO A 125 2.42 -16.55 0.35
CA PRO A 125 3.68 -16.39 -0.39
C PRO A 125 4.80 -15.91 0.54
N PRO A 126 6.08 -16.16 0.21
CA PRO A 126 7.22 -15.78 1.06
C PRO A 126 7.39 -14.26 1.20
N SER A 127 6.90 -13.49 0.23
CA SER A 127 6.83 -12.03 0.27
C SER A 127 5.55 -11.54 -0.38
N MET A 128 5.11 -10.35 0.05
CA MET A 128 3.99 -9.61 -0.53
C MET A 128 4.33 -8.13 -0.57
N ASP A 129 4.02 -7.46 -1.66
CA ASP A 129 4.10 -6.00 -1.77
C ASP A 129 2.91 -5.50 -2.60
N TRP A 130 1.89 -4.99 -1.92
CA TRP A 130 0.67 -4.49 -2.55
C TRP A 130 0.89 -3.24 -3.41
N ARG A 131 2.02 -2.52 -3.25
CA ARG A 131 2.40 -1.41 -4.14
C ARG A 131 2.59 -1.93 -5.56
N THR A 132 3.28 -3.06 -5.70
CA THR A 132 3.52 -3.71 -7.01
C THR A 132 2.25 -4.29 -7.64
N LYS A 133 1.20 -4.51 -6.83
CA LYS A 133 -0.12 -4.98 -7.26
C LYS A 133 -1.08 -3.83 -7.58
N GLY A 134 -0.64 -2.58 -7.43
CA GLY A 134 -1.46 -1.41 -7.67
C GLY A 134 -2.55 -1.17 -6.63
N ALA A 135 -2.45 -1.80 -5.44
CA ALA A 135 -3.46 -1.69 -4.37
C ALA A 135 -3.04 -0.72 -3.25
N VAL A 136 -2.12 0.21 -3.54
CA VAL A 136 -1.61 1.21 -2.59
C VAL A 136 -1.49 2.55 -3.30
N THR A 137 -2.17 3.58 -2.79
CA THR A 137 -2.03 4.97 -3.26
C THR A 137 -0.70 5.58 -2.81
N GLN A 138 -0.35 6.75 -3.35
CA GLN A 138 0.81 7.53 -2.91
C GLN A 138 0.79 7.79 -1.39
N VAL A 139 1.98 7.97 -0.80
CA VAL A 139 2.10 8.40 0.59
C VAL A 139 1.56 9.82 0.72
N LYS A 140 0.77 10.06 1.77
CA LYS A 140 0.20 11.36 2.14
C LYS A 140 0.86 11.90 3.41
N ASP A 141 0.56 13.15 3.78
CA ASP A 141 1.04 13.78 5.02
C ASP A 141 -0.15 14.32 5.83
N GLN A 142 -0.32 13.81 7.05
CA GLN A 142 -1.35 14.24 7.99
C GLN A 142 -1.07 15.62 8.62
N GLY A 143 0.13 16.18 8.43
CA GLY A 143 0.50 17.46 9.03
C GLY A 143 0.48 17.43 10.56
N GLN A 144 -0.01 18.51 11.17
CA GLN A 144 -0.10 18.69 12.62
C GLN A 144 -1.50 18.33 13.16
N CYS A 145 -2.04 17.21 12.71
CA CYS A 145 -3.34 16.70 13.09
C CYS A 145 -3.20 15.22 13.45
N GLY A 146 -3.71 14.81 14.62
CA GLY A 146 -3.71 13.43 15.12
C GLY A 146 -4.70 12.51 14.38
N SER A 147 -4.67 12.54 13.05
CA SER A 147 -5.62 11.84 12.17
C SER A 147 -5.05 10.55 11.57
N CYS A 148 -3.96 10.00 12.12
CA CYS A 148 -3.34 8.75 11.66
C CYS A 148 -4.34 7.58 11.57
N TRP A 149 -5.34 7.57 12.46
CA TRP A 149 -6.45 6.62 12.43
C TRP A 149 -7.22 6.71 11.11
N ALA A 150 -7.59 7.91 10.66
CA ALA A 150 -8.29 8.13 9.39
C ALA A 150 -7.43 7.70 8.18
N PHE A 151 -6.14 8.05 8.17
CA PHE A 151 -5.22 7.62 7.10
C PHE A 151 -5.07 6.10 7.05
N SER A 152 -4.98 5.43 8.19
CA SER A 152 -4.89 3.97 8.25
C SER A 152 -6.19 3.32 7.73
N THR A 153 -7.36 3.80 8.17
CA THR A 153 -8.68 3.36 7.70
C THR A 153 -8.82 3.51 6.20
N ILE A 154 -8.48 4.68 5.68
CA ILE A 154 -8.59 5.00 4.26
C ILE A 154 -7.63 4.14 3.45
N ALA A 155 -6.36 4.00 3.82
CA ALA A 155 -5.40 3.20 3.05
C ALA A 155 -5.80 1.71 2.95
N ALA A 156 -6.38 1.12 4.00
CA ALA A 156 -6.94 -0.23 3.92
C ALA A 156 -8.19 -0.29 3.01
N THR A 157 -9.06 0.73 3.08
CA THR A 157 -10.27 0.85 2.26
C THR A 157 -9.94 1.02 0.77
N GLU A 158 -8.93 1.83 0.44
CA GLU A 158 -8.40 1.99 -0.91
C GLU A 158 -7.89 0.66 -1.47
N GLY A 159 -7.12 -0.08 -0.65
CA GLY A 159 -6.59 -1.39 -1.01
C GLY A 159 -7.68 -2.40 -1.34
N ILE A 160 -8.66 -2.59 -0.46
CA ILE A 160 -9.76 -3.53 -0.72
C ILE A 160 -10.66 -3.07 -1.86
N THR A 161 -10.82 -1.76 -2.05
CA THR A 161 -11.57 -1.19 -3.19
C THR A 161 -10.88 -1.54 -4.50
N GLN A 162 -9.55 -1.42 -4.57
CA GLN A 162 -8.82 -1.89 -5.74
C GLN A 162 -9.05 -3.37 -5.97
N LEU A 163 -8.87 -4.20 -4.94
CA LEU A 163 -8.91 -5.66 -5.10
C LEU A 163 -10.31 -6.16 -5.54
N SER A 164 -11.35 -5.46 -5.13
CA SER A 164 -12.73 -5.81 -5.46
C SER A 164 -13.22 -5.23 -6.79
N THR A 165 -12.74 -4.05 -7.19
CA THR A 165 -13.25 -3.31 -8.37
C THR A 165 -12.27 -3.18 -9.52
N GLY A 166 -10.99 -3.48 -9.29
CA GLY A 166 -9.87 -3.22 -10.20
C GLY A 166 -9.44 -1.75 -10.27
N LYS A 167 -10.05 -0.84 -9.51
CA LYS A 167 -9.78 0.60 -9.55
C LYS A 167 -9.15 1.07 -8.25
N LEU A 168 -7.93 1.60 -8.34
CA LEU A 168 -7.31 2.32 -7.24
C LEU A 168 -7.83 3.77 -7.25
N ILE A 169 -8.53 4.15 -6.20
CA ILE A 169 -9.13 5.48 -6.04
C ILE A 169 -8.53 6.06 -4.75
N SER A 170 -8.09 7.33 -4.78
CA SER A 170 -7.70 7.99 -3.53
C SER A 170 -8.94 8.49 -2.80
N LEU A 171 -9.12 8.04 -1.56
CA LEU A 171 -10.30 8.33 -0.74
C LEU A 171 -10.01 9.43 0.28
N SER A 172 -11.06 10.03 0.85
CA SER A 172 -10.97 11.20 1.72
C SER A 172 -10.76 10.82 3.19
N GLU A 173 -9.60 11.15 3.74
CA GLU A 173 -9.39 11.13 5.19
C GLU A 173 -10.15 12.27 5.89
N GLN A 174 -10.35 13.40 5.20
CA GLN A 174 -11.02 14.57 5.77
C GLN A 174 -12.49 14.30 6.09
N GLU A 175 -13.18 13.50 5.28
CA GLU A 175 -14.56 13.11 5.57
C GLU A 175 -14.65 12.34 6.89
N LEU A 176 -13.71 11.43 7.17
CA LEU A 176 -13.63 10.77 8.47
C LEU A 176 -13.36 11.78 9.59
N VAL A 177 -12.35 12.65 9.42
CA VAL A 177 -11.99 13.69 10.41
C VAL A 177 -13.18 14.60 10.75
N ASP A 178 -13.97 15.00 9.75
CA ASP A 178 -15.04 15.96 9.93
C ASP A 178 -16.35 15.30 10.39
N CYS A 179 -16.68 14.13 9.86
CA CYS A 179 -18.01 13.51 9.98
C CYS A 179 -18.06 12.35 10.98
N ASP A 180 -16.97 11.61 11.19
CA ASP A 180 -16.94 10.56 12.20
C ASP A 180 -16.64 11.14 13.59
N ARG A 181 -17.70 11.65 14.21
CA ARG A 181 -17.68 12.21 15.57
C ARG A 181 -18.34 11.27 16.59
N SER A 182 -18.53 10.01 16.23
CA SER A 182 -19.16 8.99 17.08
C SER A 182 -18.11 8.13 17.76
N GLY A 183 -18.46 7.50 18.89
CA GLY A 183 -17.56 6.57 19.55
C GLY A 183 -16.33 7.27 20.17
N VAL A 184 -15.14 6.86 19.76
CA VAL A 184 -13.85 7.36 20.28
C VAL A 184 -13.28 8.47 19.40
N ASP A 185 -13.74 8.57 18.15
CA ASP A 185 -13.17 9.43 17.13
C ASP A 185 -13.49 10.91 17.38
N GLN A 186 -12.44 11.71 17.40
CA GLN A 186 -12.46 13.13 17.78
C GLN A 186 -11.64 13.96 16.78
N GLY A 187 -11.69 13.60 15.49
CA GLY A 187 -11.00 14.32 14.42
C GLY A 187 -9.48 14.41 14.65
N CYS A 188 -8.93 15.62 14.75
CA CYS A 188 -7.49 15.81 14.98
C CYS A 188 -7.03 15.48 16.40
N ASP A 189 -7.94 15.37 17.37
CA ASP A 189 -7.59 14.93 18.72
C ASP A 189 -7.37 13.42 18.81
N GLY A 190 -7.65 12.67 17.74
CA GLY A 190 -7.40 11.23 17.66
C GLY A 190 -8.64 10.36 17.56
N GLY A 191 -8.44 9.09 17.24
CA GLY A 191 -9.47 8.10 16.95
C GLY A 191 -8.92 6.69 16.75
N GLU A 192 -9.77 5.77 16.28
CA GLU A 192 -9.45 4.37 16.02
C GLU A 192 -10.02 3.90 14.68
N MET A 193 -9.31 2.99 14.02
CA MET A 193 -9.68 2.57 12.66
C MET A 193 -11.03 1.85 12.60
N GLU A 194 -11.41 1.17 13.68
CA GLU A 194 -12.66 0.42 13.80
C GLU A 194 -13.90 1.33 13.72
N ASP A 195 -13.87 2.50 14.37
CA ASP A 195 -14.94 3.49 14.26
C ASP A 195 -14.99 4.06 12.83
N GLY A 196 -13.84 4.41 12.26
CA GLY A 196 -13.75 4.82 10.86
C GLY A 196 -14.34 3.81 9.87
N PHE A 197 -14.10 2.49 10.03
CA PHE A 197 -14.73 1.47 9.19
C PHE A 197 -16.24 1.39 9.41
N GLU A 198 -16.68 1.44 10.67
CA GLU A 198 -18.09 1.44 11.04
C GLU A 198 -18.83 2.68 10.48
N PHE A 199 -18.18 3.85 10.47
CA PHE A 199 -18.67 5.06 9.83
C PHE A 199 -18.89 4.83 8.34
N ILE A 200 -17.90 4.32 7.60
CA ILE A 200 -18.04 4.07 6.14
C ILE A 200 -19.21 3.12 5.86
N ILE A 201 -19.41 2.09 6.71
CA ILE A 201 -20.53 1.15 6.58
C ILE A 201 -21.87 1.87 6.82
N LYS A 202 -21.99 2.63 7.91
CA LYS A 202 -23.23 3.36 8.28
C LYS A 202 -23.57 4.48 7.29
N ASN A 203 -22.56 5.20 6.83
CA ASN A 203 -22.67 6.24 5.82
C ASN A 203 -22.93 5.65 4.42
N LYS A 204 -22.77 4.33 4.24
CA LYS A 204 -22.96 3.58 2.98
C LYS A 204 -21.87 3.84 1.94
N GLY A 205 -20.78 4.48 2.34
CA GLY A 205 -19.63 4.78 1.49
C GLY A 205 -18.76 5.89 2.08
N ILE A 206 -17.73 6.22 1.31
CA ILE A 206 -16.78 7.30 1.58
C ILE A 206 -16.46 8.00 0.27
N ASN A 207 -16.24 9.31 0.31
CA ASN A 207 -15.93 10.15 -0.83
C ASN A 207 -14.44 10.02 -1.24
N SER A 208 -14.12 10.58 -2.40
CA SER A 208 -12.76 10.68 -2.93
C SER A 208 -12.00 11.86 -2.33
N GLU A 209 -10.68 11.75 -2.24
CA GLU A 209 -9.78 12.86 -1.88
C GLU A 209 -10.03 14.10 -2.75
N ALA A 210 -10.29 13.92 -4.05
CA ALA A 210 -10.48 15.02 -4.98
C ALA A 210 -11.75 15.84 -4.72
N ALA A 211 -12.80 15.21 -4.17
CA ALA A 211 -14.07 15.85 -3.89
C ALA A 211 -14.16 16.38 -2.45
N TYR A 212 -13.47 15.74 -1.51
CA TYR A 212 -13.36 16.19 -0.13
C TYR A 212 -11.88 16.19 0.30
N PRO A 213 -11.11 17.24 -0.06
CA PRO A 213 -9.66 17.26 0.15
C PRO A 213 -9.25 17.39 1.62
N TYR A 214 -8.10 16.82 1.95
CA TYR A 214 -7.49 16.92 3.26
C TYR A 214 -7.00 18.33 3.61
N GLN A 215 -7.30 18.78 4.83
CA GLN A 215 -7.03 20.14 5.33
C GLN A 215 -6.15 20.16 6.59
N ALA A 216 -5.79 19.00 7.14
CA ALA A 216 -4.97 18.88 8.36
C ALA A 216 -5.55 19.64 9.58
N ALA A 217 -6.87 19.75 9.66
CA ALA A 217 -7.58 20.44 10.73
C ALA A 217 -9.00 19.88 10.87
N ASP A 218 -9.60 20.09 12.04
CA ASP A 218 -11.01 19.81 12.24
C ASP A 218 -11.89 20.78 11.43
N GLY A 219 -12.71 20.23 10.55
CA GLY A 219 -13.77 20.92 9.84
C GLY A 219 -15.16 20.57 10.38
N THR A 220 -16.16 21.24 9.83
CA THR A 220 -17.56 20.85 10.00
C THR A 220 -17.92 19.87 8.88
N CYS A 221 -18.53 18.74 9.23
CA CYS A 221 -18.98 17.75 8.25
C CYS A 221 -19.82 18.38 7.13
N ASN A 222 -19.30 18.30 5.90
CA ASN A 222 -20.03 18.76 4.72
C ASN A 222 -21.00 17.68 4.24
N THR A 223 -22.22 17.72 4.77
CA THR A 223 -23.29 16.74 4.49
C THR A 223 -23.64 16.57 3.00
N LYS A 224 -23.32 17.54 2.14
CA LYS A 224 -23.52 17.41 0.69
C LYS A 224 -22.46 16.52 0.06
N GLU A 225 -21.21 16.71 0.46
CA GLU A 225 -20.08 15.91 -0.04
C GLU A 225 -20.07 14.53 0.62
N GLU A 226 -20.45 14.42 1.89
CA GLU A 226 -20.64 13.15 2.61
C GLU A 226 -21.66 12.23 1.91
N ALA A 227 -22.64 12.79 1.20
CA ALA A 227 -23.62 12.02 0.43
C ALA A 227 -23.10 11.48 -0.91
N VAL A 228 -21.85 11.79 -1.29
CA VAL A 228 -21.20 11.35 -2.53
C VAL A 228 -20.17 10.27 -2.22
N TYR A 229 -20.35 9.08 -2.80
CA TYR A 229 -19.53 7.92 -2.48
C TYR A 229 -18.64 7.50 -3.65
N ALA A 230 -17.34 7.44 -3.42
CA ALA A 230 -16.33 6.92 -4.34
C ALA A 230 -16.02 5.43 -4.08
N ALA A 231 -16.13 4.98 -2.82
CA ALA A 231 -15.92 3.60 -2.41
C ALA A 231 -16.88 3.19 -1.29
N LYS A 232 -17.01 1.88 -1.07
CA LYS A 232 -17.89 1.27 -0.05
C LYS A 232 -17.23 0.04 0.54
N ILE A 233 -17.51 -0.23 1.81
CA ILE A 233 -17.23 -1.52 2.46
C ILE A 233 -18.50 -2.03 3.12
N SER A 234 -18.62 -3.35 3.27
CA SER A 234 -19.79 -4.00 3.85
C SER A 234 -19.55 -4.54 5.26
N GLY A 235 -18.31 -4.48 5.76
CA GLY A 235 -17.94 -4.99 7.06
C GLY A 235 -16.43 -4.91 7.31
N TYR A 236 -16.03 -5.17 8.53
CA TYR A 236 -14.65 -5.38 8.93
C TYR A 236 -14.54 -6.55 9.93
N GLU A 237 -13.37 -7.16 10.04
CA GLU A 237 -13.07 -8.22 11.01
C GLU A 237 -11.72 -7.97 11.66
N LYS A 238 -11.66 -8.12 12.98
CA LYS A 238 -10.41 -8.07 13.73
C LYS A 238 -9.58 -9.32 13.45
N VAL A 239 -8.33 -9.13 13.04
CA VAL A 239 -7.31 -10.16 13.08
C VAL A 239 -7.10 -10.56 14.54
N PRO A 240 -6.93 -11.86 14.84
CA PRO A 240 -6.58 -12.34 16.18
C PRO A 240 -5.41 -11.55 16.78
N ALA A 241 -5.66 -10.89 17.91
CA ALA A 241 -4.66 -10.10 18.60
C ALA A 241 -3.42 -10.93 18.96
N ASN A 242 -2.24 -10.32 18.89
CA ASN A 242 -0.96 -10.94 19.24
C ASN A 242 -0.64 -12.21 18.43
N SER A 243 -1.04 -12.24 17.15
CA SER A 243 -0.78 -13.36 16.23
C SER A 243 -0.16 -12.85 14.93
N GLU A 244 1.17 -12.77 14.87
CA GLU A 244 1.88 -12.44 13.63
C GLU A 244 1.54 -13.41 12.49
N LYS A 245 1.22 -14.68 12.82
CA LYS A 245 0.74 -15.65 11.84
C LYS A 245 -0.59 -15.23 11.22
N ALA A 246 -1.56 -14.82 12.04
CA ALA A 246 -2.87 -14.40 11.53
C ALA A 246 -2.76 -13.09 10.75
N LEU A 247 -1.93 -12.16 11.23
CA LEU A 247 -1.62 -10.93 10.49
C LEU A 247 -0.96 -11.25 9.14
N LEU A 248 -0.03 -12.22 9.10
CA LEU A 248 0.64 -12.64 7.86
C LEU A 248 -0.38 -13.19 6.86
N GLN A 249 -1.31 -14.02 7.33
CA GLN A 249 -2.41 -14.54 6.52
C GLN A 249 -3.31 -13.41 6.00
N ALA A 250 -3.60 -12.39 6.81
CA ALA A 250 -4.40 -11.23 6.41
C ALA A 250 -3.68 -10.35 5.36
N VAL A 251 -2.44 -9.95 5.66
CA VAL A 251 -1.63 -9.09 4.77
C VAL A 251 -1.33 -9.77 3.44
N ALA A 252 -1.26 -11.10 3.41
CA ALA A 252 -1.13 -11.86 2.17
C ALA A 252 -2.35 -11.75 1.23
N ASN A 253 -3.50 -11.32 1.74
CA ASN A 253 -4.75 -11.24 0.98
C ASN A 253 -5.24 -9.80 0.73
N GLN A 254 -4.82 -8.82 1.54
CA GLN A 254 -5.12 -7.40 1.33
C GLN A 254 -4.23 -6.49 2.20
N PRO A 255 -4.15 -5.18 1.94
CA PRO A 255 -3.61 -4.21 2.90
C PRO A 255 -4.44 -4.18 4.20
N ILE A 256 -3.77 -4.05 5.35
CA ILE A 256 -4.37 -4.17 6.68
C ILE A 256 -4.01 -2.94 7.51
N SER A 257 -5.00 -2.28 8.09
CA SER A 257 -4.76 -1.25 9.11
C SER A 257 -4.13 -1.89 10.34
N VAL A 258 -3.09 -1.27 10.88
CA VAL A 258 -2.38 -1.74 12.07
C VAL A 258 -2.10 -0.56 13.00
N SER A 259 -2.15 -0.77 14.31
CA SER A 259 -1.64 0.23 15.28
C SER A 259 -0.28 -0.20 15.80
N ILE A 260 0.62 0.77 16.01
CA ILE A 260 1.98 0.59 16.51
C ILE A 260 2.29 1.59 17.62
N ASP A 261 3.38 1.36 18.36
CA ASP A 261 4.04 2.38 19.18
C ASP A 261 5.06 3.10 18.30
N ALA A 262 4.81 4.38 18.03
CA ALA A 262 5.68 5.25 17.23
C ALA A 262 6.31 6.36 18.09
N SER A 263 6.35 6.19 19.42
CA SER A 263 6.80 7.20 20.36
C SER A 263 8.33 7.37 20.41
N GLY A 264 9.09 6.35 19.99
CA GLY A 264 10.55 6.34 20.09
C GLY A 264 11.25 7.39 19.21
N LEU A 265 12.30 8.03 19.74
CA LEU A 265 13.13 8.99 18.99
C LEU A 265 13.78 8.37 17.74
N ALA A 266 14.18 7.10 17.81
CA ALA A 266 14.68 6.36 16.65
C ALA A 266 13.60 6.17 15.56
N PHE A 267 12.32 6.05 15.93
CA PHE A 267 11.22 5.95 14.97
C PHE A 267 10.99 7.31 14.27
N GLN A 268 11.02 8.41 15.03
CA GLN A 268 10.94 9.77 14.49
C GLN A 268 11.96 10.01 13.36
N PHE A 269 13.17 9.48 13.48
CA PHE A 269 14.26 9.66 12.51
C PHE A 269 14.56 8.43 11.66
N TYR A 270 13.68 7.43 11.62
CA TYR A 270 13.87 6.28 10.75
C TYR A 270 14.07 6.73 9.29
N SER A 271 15.05 6.14 8.60
CA SER A 271 15.36 6.43 7.20
C SER A 271 15.32 5.18 6.32
N SER A 272 15.96 4.08 6.73
CA SER A 272 16.02 2.87 5.88
C SER A 272 16.43 1.63 6.68
N GLY A 273 16.28 0.45 6.07
CA GLY A 273 16.63 -0.84 6.66
C GLY A 273 15.53 -1.42 7.55
N VAL A 274 15.77 -2.59 8.15
CA VAL A 274 14.78 -3.26 9.00
C VAL A 274 14.85 -2.66 10.41
N PHE A 275 13.81 -1.94 10.79
CA PHE A 275 13.68 -1.31 12.09
C PHE A 275 13.53 -2.37 13.19
N THR A 276 14.53 -2.40 14.06
CA THR A 276 14.61 -3.26 15.25
C THR A 276 14.76 -2.43 16.53
N GLY A 277 14.35 -1.15 16.48
CA GLY A 277 14.39 -0.26 17.66
C GLY A 277 13.37 -0.68 18.71
N ASP A 278 13.46 -0.08 19.89
CA ASP A 278 12.51 -0.31 20.96
C ASP A 278 11.11 0.15 20.51
N CYS A 279 10.17 -0.78 20.45
CA CYS A 279 8.75 -0.52 20.31
C CYS A 279 8.06 -1.05 21.56
N GLY A 280 7.44 -0.15 22.32
CA GLY A 280 6.65 -0.51 23.49
C GLY A 280 5.27 -1.05 23.12
N THR A 281 4.47 -1.26 24.15
CA THR A 281 3.11 -1.78 24.03
C THR A 281 2.03 -0.70 24.04
N ASP A 282 2.44 0.56 24.23
CA ASP A 282 1.59 1.73 24.35
C ASP A 282 1.32 2.30 22.96
N LEU A 283 0.35 1.69 22.28
CA LEU A 283 0.03 2.04 20.91
C LEU A 283 -0.53 3.44 20.82
N ASP A 284 0.06 4.25 19.94
CA ASP A 284 -0.26 5.67 19.79
C ASP A 284 -0.36 6.12 18.32
N HIS A 285 -0.06 5.22 17.36
CA HIS A 285 -0.06 5.55 15.94
C HIS A 285 -0.73 4.50 15.06
N GLY A 286 -1.57 4.96 14.13
CA GLY A 286 -2.26 4.13 13.14
C GLY A 286 -1.55 4.16 11.79
N VAL A 287 -1.21 3.00 11.25
CA VAL A 287 -0.49 2.83 9.98
C VAL A 287 -1.09 1.66 9.18
N THR A 288 -0.57 1.35 7.99
CA THR A 288 -1.11 0.25 7.16
C THR A 288 -0.01 -0.72 6.77
N ALA A 289 -0.16 -2.00 7.14
CA ALA A 289 0.67 -3.07 6.63
C ALA A 289 0.27 -3.37 5.17
N VAL A 290 1.16 -3.05 4.25
CA VAL A 290 0.96 -3.19 2.79
C VAL A 290 1.82 -4.30 2.20
N GLY A 291 2.48 -5.09 3.03
CA GLY A 291 3.32 -6.18 2.59
C GLY A 291 4.20 -6.75 3.69
N TYR A 292 5.05 -7.68 3.30
CA TYR A 292 6.07 -8.30 4.13
C TYR A 292 7.13 -8.95 3.24
N GLY A 293 8.30 -9.20 3.80
CA GLY A 293 9.38 -9.84 3.06
C GLY A 293 10.49 -10.34 3.95
N VAL A 294 11.64 -10.54 3.31
CA VAL A 294 12.93 -10.89 3.91
C VAL A 294 13.95 -9.95 3.29
N SER A 295 14.75 -9.26 4.09
CA SER A 295 15.85 -8.41 3.64
C SER A 295 17.04 -9.25 3.15
N ASP A 296 18.00 -8.61 2.50
CA ASP A 296 19.17 -9.28 1.91
C ASP A 296 20.04 -10.02 2.95
N ASP A 297 20.01 -9.58 4.20
CA ASP A 297 20.68 -10.19 5.36
C ASP A 297 19.82 -11.25 6.08
N GLY A 298 18.65 -11.58 5.53
CA GLY A 298 17.78 -12.64 6.02
C GLY A 298 16.77 -12.23 7.10
N MET A 299 16.69 -10.95 7.48
CA MET A 299 15.70 -10.51 8.46
C MET A 299 14.31 -10.38 7.84
N LYS A 300 13.32 -10.97 8.50
CA LYS A 300 11.93 -10.83 8.10
C LYS A 300 11.40 -9.47 8.52
N TYR A 301 10.57 -8.87 7.67
CA TYR A 301 9.95 -7.58 7.96
C TYR A 301 8.49 -7.51 7.51
N TRP A 302 7.75 -6.60 8.15
CA TRP A 302 6.50 -6.00 7.68
C TRP A 302 6.83 -4.75 6.87
N LEU A 303 6.19 -4.58 5.71
CA LEU A 303 6.26 -3.35 4.94
C LEU A 303 5.06 -2.48 5.31
N VAL A 304 5.32 -1.34 5.92
CA VAL A 304 4.31 -0.48 6.51
C VAL A 304 4.29 0.88 5.84
N LYS A 305 3.11 1.32 5.39
CA LYS A 305 2.84 2.67 4.87
C LYS A 305 2.54 3.61 6.03
N ASN A 306 3.25 4.73 6.09
CA ASN A 306 3.02 5.80 7.07
C ASN A 306 2.27 7.00 6.44
N SER A 307 1.91 7.99 7.26
CA SER A 307 1.14 9.18 6.91
C SER A 307 1.89 10.48 7.21
N TRP A 308 3.23 10.48 7.17
CA TRP A 308 4.09 11.62 7.50
C TRP A 308 4.85 12.19 6.30
N GLY A 309 4.29 12.00 5.11
CA GLY A 309 4.90 12.42 3.85
C GLY A 309 6.05 11.52 3.38
N SER A 310 6.42 11.66 2.11
CA SER A 310 7.45 10.83 1.47
C SER A 310 8.87 11.17 1.91
N SER A 311 9.08 12.28 2.62
CA SER A 311 10.38 12.68 3.16
C SER A 311 10.77 11.99 4.46
N TRP A 312 9.85 11.24 5.07
CA TRP A 312 10.11 10.42 6.24
C TRP A 312 10.31 8.96 5.82
N GLY A 313 11.23 8.24 6.49
CA GLY A 313 11.49 6.83 6.19
C GLY A 313 11.96 6.58 4.77
N ASP A 314 11.69 5.37 4.28
CA ASP A 314 12.04 4.95 2.92
C ASP A 314 10.89 5.33 1.98
N GLY A 315 10.88 6.59 1.54
CA GLY A 315 9.83 7.14 0.69
C GLY A 315 8.44 7.18 1.34
N GLY A 316 8.38 7.31 2.67
CA GLY A 316 7.15 7.27 3.46
C GLY A 316 6.78 5.90 4.02
N TYR A 317 7.64 4.90 3.83
CA TYR A 317 7.46 3.55 4.35
C TYR A 317 8.50 3.20 5.41
N ILE A 318 8.19 2.16 6.19
CA ILE A 318 9.11 1.54 7.12
C ILE A 318 9.06 0.02 6.99
N MET A 319 10.22 -0.61 7.06
CA MET A 319 10.34 -2.06 7.23
C MET A 319 10.46 -2.37 8.72
N MET A 320 9.41 -2.87 9.36
CA MET A 320 9.43 -3.22 10.79
C MET A 320 9.76 -4.70 10.95
N GLN A 321 10.62 -5.06 11.91
CA GLN A 321 11.00 -6.46 12.11
C GLN A 321 9.77 -7.37 12.32
N ARG A 322 9.81 -8.56 11.74
CA ARG A 322 8.77 -9.60 11.83
C ARG A 322 9.34 -10.86 12.45
N ASP A 323 8.47 -11.68 13.05
CA ASP A 323 8.81 -12.90 13.80
C ASP A 323 9.70 -12.58 15.01
N VAL A 324 9.31 -11.58 15.82
CA VAL A 324 10.03 -11.26 17.06
C VAL A 324 9.57 -12.15 18.21
N SER A 325 10.43 -12.33 19.22
CA SER A 325 10.13 -13.23 20.34
C SER A 325 9.04 -12.70 21.29
N ALA A 326 8.77 -11.39 21.27
CA ALA A 326 7.68 -10.79 22.02
C ALA A 326 6.34 -11.30 21.48
N LYS A 327 5.44 -11.75 22.36
CA LYS A 327 4.13 -12.28 21.94
C LYS A 327 3.29 -11.21 21.26
N GLU A 328 3.55 -9.95 21.60
CA GLU A 328 2.92 -8.75 21.10
C GLU A 328 3.40 -8.38 19.67
N GLY A 329 4.38 -9.10 19.11
CA GLY A 329 5.07 -8.73 17.88
C GLY A 329 5.85 -7.42 18.04
N VAL A 330 6.33 -6.85 16.93
CA VAL A 330 6.70 -5.42 16.91
C VAL A 330 5.39 -4.62 16.90
N SER A 331 4.76 -4.55 18.07
CA SER A 331 3.67 -3.65 18.43
C SER A 331 2.42 -3.61 17.54
N ILE A 332 2.14 -4.60 16.68
CA ILE A 332 0.90 -4.62 15.88
C ILE A 332 -0.22 -5.32 16.66
N LYS A 333 -1.16 -4.58 17.26
CA LYS A 333 -2.21 -5.18 18.12
C LYS A 333 -3.64 -5.10 17.61
N SER A 334 -4.04 -4.02 16.96
CA SER A 334 -5.35 -3.94 16.28
C SER A 334 -5.09 -4.03 14.80
N SER A 335 -5.67 -5.04 14.17
CA SER A 335 -5.68 -5.12 12.72
C SER A 335 -7.04 -5.54 12.23
N ASP A 336 -7.52 -4.83 11.22
CA ASP A 336 -8.86 -5.05 10.68
C ASP A 336 -8.75 -5.42 9.21
N THR A 337 -9.32 -6.57 8.87
CA THR A 337 -9.58 -6.94 7.49
C THR A 337 -10.92 -6.35 7.07
N LEU A 338 -11.03 -5.93 5.82
CA LEU A 338 -12.24 -5.34 5.26
C LEU A 338 -12.99 -6.33 4.38
N ASN A 339 -14.31 -6.30 4.51
CA ASN A 339 -15.23 -7.06 3.70
C ASN A 339 -15.85 -6.16 2.64
N HIS A 340 -15.84 -6.62 1.39
CA HIS A 340 -16.55 -5.99 0.27
C HIS A 340 -17.39 -7.08 -0.41
N HIS A 341 -18.69 -6.86 -0.58
CA HIS A 341 -19.50 -7.70 -1.46
C HIS A 341 -19.01 -7.55 -2.89
N GLN A 342 -18.19 -8.48 -3.37
CA GLN A 342 -18.13 -8.72 -4.81
C GLN A 342 -19.56 -9.13 -5.21
N LEU A 343 -20.17 -8.39 -6.14
CA LEU A 343 -21.19 -9.01 -6.97
C LEU A 343 -20.47 -10.19 -7.63
N GLU A 344 -20.79 -11.40 -7.16
CA GLU A 344 -20.36 -12.64 -7.79
C GLU A 344 -20.46 -12.45 -9.31
N PRO A 345 -19.40 -12.74 -10.09
CA PRO A 345 -19.58 -12.84 -11.53
C PRO A 345 -20.70 -13.86 -11.71
N LEU A 346 -21.78 -13.42 -12.34
CA LEU A 346 -22.95 -14.22 -12.70
C LEU A 346 -22.50 -15.66 -12.93
N SER A 347 -22.95 -16.59 -12.09
CA SER A 347 -22.53 -17.98 -12.21
C SER A 347 -22.71 -18.41 -13.67
N LEU A 348 -21.83 -19.26 -14.17
CA LEU A 348 -21.89 -19.76 -15.55
C LEU A 348 -23.32 -20.24 -15.89
N ASP A 349 -24.06 -20.73 -14.89
CA ASP A 349 -25.46 -21.14 -15.00
C ASP A 349 -26.41 -19.97 -15.32
N MET A 350 -26.22 -18.80 -14.72
CA MET A 350 -27.05 -17.62 -14.98
C MET A 350 -26.77 -17.01 -16.36
N PHE A 351 -25.51 -17.09 -16.83
CA PHE A 351 -25.12 -16.72 -18.20
C PHE A 351 -25.70 -17.69 -19.23
N LEU A 352 -25.71 -19.00 -18.92
CA LEU A 352 -26.36 -20.02 -19.73
C LEU A 352 -27.89 -19.87 -19.77
N VAL A 353 -28.51 -19.46 -18.66
CA VAL A 353 -29.94 -19.13 -18.61
C VAL A 353 -30.24 -17.92 -19.50
N PHE A 354 -29.43 -16.86 -19.46
CA PHE A 354 -29.60 -15.70 -20.35
C PHE A 354 -29.45 -16.06 -21.83
N ILE A 355 -28.43 -16.84 -22.19
CA ILE A 355 -28.23 -17.31 -23.57
C ILE A 355 -29.39 -18.20 -24.04
N ASN A 356 -29.85 -19.13 -23.21
CA ASN A 356 -30.98 -20.00 -23.54
C ASN A 356 -32.31 -19.22 -23.68
N THR A 357 -32.47 -18.15 -22.90
CA THR A 357 -33.64 -17.26 -22.98
C THR A 357 -33.62 -16.43 -24.27
N LEU A 358 -32.45 -15.90 -24.67
CA LEU A 358 -32.25 -15.20 -25.94
C LEU A 358 -32.45 -16.11 -27.16
N ILE A 359 -31.97 -17.36 -27.10
CA ILE A 359 -32.20 -18.36 -28.14
C ILE A 359 -33.69 -18.71 -28.24
N SER A 360 -34.38 -18.83 -27.11
CA SER A 360 -35.82 -19.13 -27.10
C SER A 360 -36.67 -17.96 -27.63
N LEU A 361 -36.30 -16.71 -27.33
CA LEU A 361 -36.97 -15.53 -27.86
C LEU A 361 -36.73 -15.32 -29.38
N THR A 362 -35.54 -15.64 -29.87
CA THR A 362 -35.23 -15.55 -31.30
C THR A 362 -35.94 -16.65 -32.10
N LEU A 363 -36.08 -17.85 -31.55
CA LEU A 363 -36.85 -18.94 -32.17
C LEU A 363 -38.37 -18.69 -32.16
N SER A 364 -38.90 -17.93 -31.19
CA SER A 364 -40.33 -17.62 -31.10
C SER A 364 -40.80 -16.52 -32.08
N HIS A 365 -39.88 -15.72 -32.61
CA HIS A 365 -40.17 -14.64 -33.57
C HIS A 365 -39.94 -15.04 -35.05
N LEU A 366 -39.60 -16.31 -35.32
CA LEU A 366 -39.50 -16.81 -36.69
C LEU A 366 -40.91 -16.94 -37.33
N PRO A 367 -41.13 -16.41 -38.54
CA PRO A 367 -42.41 -16.51 -39.23
C PRO A 367 -42.78 -17.97 -39.49
N ALA A 368 -44.09 -18.28 -39.47
CA ALA A 368 -44.62 -19.64 -39.55
C ALA A 368 -44.18 -20.43 -40.80
N SER A 369 -43.69 -19.76 -41.84
CA SER A 369 -43.10 -20.38 -43.04
C SER A 369 -41.76 -21.07 -42.80
N ALA A 370 -41.09 -20.86 -41.66
CA ALA A 370 -39.86 -21.53 -41.28
C ALA A 370 -40.07 -22.77 -40.37
N LYS A 371 -41.32 -23.09 -39.98
CA LYS A 371 -41.64 -24.19 -39.05
C LYS A 371 -41.90 -25.55 -39.72
N VAL A 372 -41.76 -25.65 -41.05
CA VAL A 372 -41.98 -26.88 -41.80
C VAL A 372 -40.82 -27.11 -42.74
N PHE A 373 -39.64 -27.49 -42.24
CA PHE A 373 -38.60 -28.10 -43.07
C PHE A 373 -37.80 -29.14 -42.29
N ASP A 374 -37.47 -30.19 -43.03
CA ASP A 374 -37.14 -31.55 -42.61
C ASP A 374 -35.86 -31.66 -41.74
N LYS A 375 -35.82 -32.69 -40.89
CA LYS A 375 -34.84 -32.90 -39.80
C LYS A 375 -33.44 -33.31 -40.28
N ALA A 376 -33.13 -33.15 -41.57
CA ALA A 376 -31.94 -33.71 -42.21
C ALA A 376 -31.00 -32.70 -42.91
N THR A 377 -31.28 -31.39 -42.91
CA THR A 377 -30.50 -30.43 -43.74
C THR A 377 -29.71 -29.37 -42.96
N TYR A 378 -29.72 -29.38 -41.62
CA TYR A 378 -28.97 -28.41 -40.79
C TYR A 378 -27.89 -29.03 -39.89
N ALA A 379 -27.30 -30.15 -40.31
CA ALA A 379 -26.13 -30.74 -39.65
C ALA A 379 -24.84 -29.87 -39.65
N PRO A 380 -24.61 -28.91 -40.59
CA PRO A 380 -23.38 -28.09 -40.54
C PRO A 380 -23.50 -26.80 -39.70
N GLY A 381 -24.70 -26.24 -39.52
CA GLY A 381 -24.89 -24.93 -38.86
C GLY A 381 -24.96 -25.00 -37.34
N LEU A 382 -25.50 -26.09 -36.79
CA LEU A 382 -25.58 -26.30 -35.33
C LEU A 382 -24.22 -26.69 -34.72
N LEU A 383 -23.35 -27.32 -35.52
CA LEU A 383 -21.95 -27.61 -35.15
C LEU A 383 -21.10 -26.32 -35.03
N SER A 384 -21.40 -25.29 -35.81
CA SER A 384 -20.70 -23.98 -35.75
C SER A 384 -21.01 -23.23 -34.44
N LEU A 385 -22.24 -23.31 -33.93
CA LEU A 385 -22.64 -22.73 -32.64
C LEU A 385 -22.14 -23.53 -31.43
N LEU A 386 -22.01 -24.85 -31.56
CA LEU A 386 -21.38 -25.71 -30.55
C LEU A 386 -19.84 -25.57 -30.51
N ASN A 387 -19.20 -25.27 -31.64
CA ASN A 387 -17.76 -24.96 -31.70
C ASN A 387 -17.42 -23.54 -31.20
N LEU A 388 -18.39 -22.61 -31.19
CA LEU A 388 -18.23 -21.34 -30.47
C LEU A 388 -18.24 -21.52 -28.95
N LYS A 389 -18.98 -22.53 -28.43
CA LYS A 389 -18.99 -22.88 -27.00
C LYS A 389 -17.64 -23.38 -26.51
N SER A 390 -16.93 -24.20 -27.31
CA SER A 390 -15.60 -24.70 -26.94
C SER A 390 -14.51 -23.63 -27.07
N SER A 391 -14.64 -22.70 -28.02
CA SER A 391 -13.67 -21.61 -28.21
C SER A 391 -13.80 -20.48 -27.18
N LEU A 392 -15.03 -20.10 -26.76
CA LEU A 392 -15.22 -19.12 -25.69
C LEU A 392 -14.86 -19.67 -24.29
N ALA A 393 -15.14 -20.95 -24.03
CA ALA A 393 -14.77 -21.59 -22.77
C ALA A 393 -13.24 -21.73 -22.61
N ALA A 394 -12.52 -21.98 -23.71
CA ALA A 394 -11.06 -22.01 -23.71
C ALA A 394 -10.44 -20.61 -23.49
N THR A 395 -11.09 -19.55 -23.96
CA THR A 395 -10.59 -18.16 -23.77
C THR A 395 -10.79 -17.67 -22.33
N PHE A 396 -11.82 -18.16 -21.63
CA PHE A 396 -12.08 -17.81 -20.23
C PHE A 396 -11.27 -18.66 -19.23
N ALA A 397 -10.92 -19.91 -19.57
CA ALA A 397 -10.12 -20.79 -18.72
C ALA A 397 -8.61 -20.46 -18.72
N ILE A 398 -8.12 -19.60 -19.62
CA ILE A 398 -6.70 -19.21 -19.70
C ILE A 398 -6.37 -18.00 -18.78
N SER A 399 -7.36 -17.34 -18.18
CA SER A 399 -7.15 -16.11 -17.42
C SER A 399 -6.87 -16.29 -15.91
N THR A 400 -6.79 -17.51 -15.38
CA THR A 400 -6.54 -17.71 -13.94
C THR A 400 -5.52 -18.83 -13.67
N SER A 401 -4.32 -18.41 -13.23
CA SER A 401 -3.27 -19.14 -12.49
C SER A 401 -2.09 -19.76 -13.30
N PRO A 402 -0.87 -19.82 -12.69
CA PRO A 402 0.39 -19.40 -13.32
C PRO A 402 1.34 -20.55 -13.70
N CYS A 403 2.11 -20.41 -14.79
CA CYS A 403 3.52 -20.84 -14.86
C CYS A 403 4.22 -20.51 -16.19
N SER A 404 5.48 -20.08 -16.04
CA SER A 404 6.64 -20.16 -16.96
C SER A 404 6.46 -19.85 -18.45
N LEU A 405 7.05 -18.71 -18.86
CA LEU A 405 7.41 -18.36 -20.23
C LEU A 405 8.52 -19.29 -20.77
N GLN A 406 8.16 -20.40 -21.39
CA GLN A 406 8.94 -20.99 -22.50
C GLN A 406 8.11 -22.05 -23.21
N GLU A 407 8.10 -21.98 -24.54
CA GLU A 407 7.42 -22.88 -25.51
C GLU A 407 5.94 -22.58 -25.81
N LEU A 408 5.71 -21.74 -26.83
CA LEU A 408 4.85 -22.04 -27.99
C LEU A 408 4.73 -20.78 -28.88
N SER A 409 5.81 -20.49 -29.60
CA SER A 409 5.76 -19.68 -30.83
C SER A 409 6.35 -20.56 -31.93
N ASN A 410 5.52 -21.35 -32.60
CA ASN A 410 5.78 -21.82 -33.97
C ASN A 410 4.54 -22.51 -34.58
N ALA A 411 3.86 -21.78 -35.47
CA ALA A 411 3.01 -22.14 -36.60
C ALA A 411 1.93 -21.04 -36.71
N ALA A 412 1.84 -20.19 -37.75
CA ALA A 412 2.20 -20.38 -39.13
C ALA A 412 2.42 -19.02 -39.86
N GLN A 413 3.48 -19.02 -40.69
CA GLN A 413 3.56 -18.55 -42.09
C GLN A 413 3.29 -17.06 -42.39
N THR A 414 3.96 -16.36 -43.30
CA THR A 414 5.04 -16.57 -44.29
C THR A 414 5.20 -15.21 -44.97
N SER A 415 6.42 -14.65 -45.06
CA SER A 415 6.97 -14.01 -46.28
C SER A 415 8.32 -13.33 -46.00
N GLU A 416 9.36 -13.95 -46.56
CA GLU A 416 10.50 -13.39 -47.28
C GLU A 416 11.54 -12.43 -46.63
N LEU A 417 12.82 -12.83 -46.83
CA LEU A 417 14.10 -12.09 -46.79
C LEU A 417 14.64 -11.75 -45.37
N GLY A 418 15.80 -12.22 -44.88
CA GLY A 418 16.91 -13.01 -45.40
C GLY A 418 18.19 -12.66 -44.59
N PHE A 419 18.79 -13.66 -43.91
CA PHE A 419 20.18 -13.79 -43.41
C PHE A 419 20.73 -12.71 -42.42
N LEU A 420 21.57 -12.95 -41.39
CA LEU A 420 22.55 -13.98 -40.98
C LEU A 420 22.79 -13.72 -39.45
N GLY A 421 22.61 -14.66 -38.50
CA GLY A 421 23.59 -15.65 -38.05
C GLY A 421 24.65 -15.12 -37.05
N ILE A 422 24.54 -15.47 -35.76
CA ILE A 422 25.56 -16.15 -34.89
C ILE A 422 25.16 -16.04 -33.40
N ALA A 423 25.02 -17.20 -32.77
CA ALA A 423 24.89 -17.45 -31.34
C ALA A 423 26.27 -17.66 -30.69
N ILE A 424 26.45 -17.26 -29.42
CA ILE A 424 27.35 -17.95 -28.46
C ILE A 424 26.73 -17.86 -27.05
N THR A 425 26.53 -19.05 -26.48
CA THR A 425 26.21 -19.45 -25.11
C THR A 425 27.25 -19.02 -24.06
N ASN A 426 26.84 -18.82 -22.81
CA ASN A 426 27.44 -19.52 -21.67
C ASN A 426 26.64 -19.30 -20.36
N CYS A 427 26.02 -20.39 -19.91
CA CYS A 427 25.78 -20.68 -18.50
C CYS A 427 27.05 -21.26 -17.87
N ASN A 428 27.25 -20.99 -16.58
CA ASN A 428 27.91 -21.79 -15.51
C ASN A 428 28.44 -20.79 -14.46
N ALA A 429 28.29 -20.98 -13.15
CA ALA A 429 27.78 -22.10 -12.35
C ALA A 429 27.14 -21.55 -11.06
#